data_AF-A0A7J9AZ02-F1
#
_entry.id   AF-A0A7J9AZ02-F1
#
_cell.length_a   1.000
_cell.length_b   1.000
_cell.length_c   1.000
_cell.angle_alpha   90.00
_cell.angle_beta   90.00
_cell.angle_gamma   90.00
#
_symmetry.space_group_name_H-M   'P 1'
#
loop_
_entity.id
_entity.type
_entity.pdbx_description
1 polymer ?
#
loop_
_entity_poly.entity_id
_entity_poly.type
_entity_poly.pdbx_seq_one_letter_code
_entity_poly.pdbx_strand_id
1 'polypeptide(L)'
;MGTTLKSSLLCFIAVVGIVAAAVTIVVVAVPEGLPFAVTMILAYLGKRKMGGPAMVRKLSACETVSSATAICTDKTGTLQVTKFWVGQESMEDGGGSISPFVVELIHQGVALNTTAGSPLTEYEKAINSWAVVELKMDMEKIKKSCRVLIRVEALDFEQKRSGVLIGRNNDDTAHVHWKGDAEMVLAMCSTYYDACGVVKDIDDGERAKFEQIIQGTAASNLRCIAFAHKQVPEEEYDELKEMKRVDGRSLTLLGLVGIKDPCRTAIC
;
A
#
# COMPACT_ATOMS: atom_id res chain seq x y z
N MET A 1 84.37 -48.21 5.54
CA MET A 1 83.49 -47.63 4.51
C MET A 1 82.01 -48.02 4.67
N GLY A 2 81.66 -49.19 5.24
CA GLY A 2 80.26 -49.61 5.43
C GLY A 2 79.50 -49.00 6.63
N THR A 3 80.19 -48.47 7.64
CA THR A 3 79.57 -47.89 8.84
C THR A 3 79.10 -46.45 8.66
N THR A 4 79.84 -45.66 7.88
CA THR A 4 79.46 -44.28 7.51
C THR A 4 78.25 -44.25 6.58
N LEU A 5 78.15 -45.20 5.64
CA LEU A 5 77.01 -45.32 4.73
C LEU A 5 75.71 -45.68 5.49
N LYS A 6 75.77 -46.56 6.49
CA LYS A 6 74.63 -46.90 7.36
C LYS A 6 74.18 -45.71 8.21
N SER A 7 75.12 -44.93 8.76
CA SER A 7 74.78 -43.73 9.57
C SER A 7 74.14 -42.63 8.73
N SER A 8 74.63 -42.39 7.51
CA SER A 8 74.03 -41.41 6.59
C SER A 8 72.64 -41.86 6.12
N LEU A 9 72.44 -43.15 5.87
CA LEU A 9 71.14 -43.71 5.53
C LEU A 9 70.13 -43.60 6.68
N LEU A 10 70.57 -43.84 7.93
CA LEU A 10 69.73 -43.71 9.11
C LEU A 10 69.32 -42.24 9.34
N CYS A 11 70.24 -41.29 9.14
CA CYS A 11 69.96 -39.86 9.21
C CYS A 11 68.96 -39.43 8.13
N PHE A 12 69.13 -39.93 6.89
CA PHE A 12 68.19 -39.68 5.80
C PHE A 12 66.77 -40.17 6.12
N ILE A 13 66.64 -41.40 6.64
CA ILE A 13 65.35 -41.97 7.07
C ILE A 13 64.72 -41.14 8.20
N ALA A 14 65.51 -40.67 9.17
CA ALA A 14 65.03 -39.84 10.27
C ALA A 14 64.53 -38.47 9.79
N VAL A 15 65.25 -37.81 8.88
CA VAL A 15 64.84 -36.52 8.30
C VAL A 15 63.56 -36.68 7.48
N VAL A 16 63.46 -37.73 6.66
CA VAL A 16 62.24 -38.06 5.90
C VAL A 16 61.06 -38.31 6.86
N GLY A 17 61.29 -39.01 7.97
CA GLY A 17 60.26 -39.24 8.99
C GLY A 17 59.77 -37.97 9.67
N ILE A 18 60.68 -37.04 10.02
CA ILE A 18 60.32 -35.74 10.62
C ILE A 18 59.53 -34.88 9.62
N VAL A 19 59.96 -34.83 8.35
CA VAL A 19 59.24 -34.09 7.31
C VAL A 19 57.86 -34.70 7.07
N ALA A 20 57.75 -36.02 6.99
CA ALA A 20 56.48 -36.71 6.83
C ALA A 20 55.52 -36.45 8.01
N ALA A 21 56.03 -36.46 9.24
CA ALA A 21 55.24 -36.13 10.43
C ALA A 21 54.79 -34.65 10.45
N ALA A 22 55.64 -33.73 9.99
CA ALA A 22 55.27 -32.32 9.90
C ALA A 22 54.14 -32.10 8.87
N VAL A 23 54.22 -32.77 7.71
CA VAL A 23 53.18 -32.69 6.66
C VAL A 23 51.87 -33.29 7.15
N THR A 24 51.89 -34.44 7.84
CA THR A 24 50.65 -35.05 8.35
C THR A 24 49.97 -34.20 9.41
N ILE A 25 50.73 -33.55 10.30
CA ILE A 25 50.16 -32.62 11.30
C ILE A 25 49.50 -31.42 10.61
N VAL A 26 50.13 -30.84 9.58
CA VAL A 26 49.57 -29.71 8.83
C VAL A 26 48.27 -30.09 8.12
N VAL A 27 48.24 -31.25 7.46
CA VAL A 27 47.03 -31.74 6.75
C VAL A 27 45.88 -32.03 7.72
N VAL A 28 46.17 -32.61 8.89
CA VAL A 28 45.14 -32.86 9.91
C VAL A 28 44.63 -31.56 10.56
N ALA A 29 45.49 -30.54 10.66
CA ALA A 29 45.14 -29.26 11.27
C ALA A 29 44.27 -28.36 10.36
N VAL A 30 44.27 -28.56 9.04
CA VAL A 30 43.39 -27.82 8.12
C VAL A 30 42.10 -28.61 7.91
N PRO A 31 40.96 -28.17 8.46
CA PRO A 31 39.70 -28.89 8.33
C PRO A 31 39.08 -28.61 6.96
N GLU A 32 39.61 -29.25 5.91
CA GLU A 32 39.15 -29.10 4.52
C GLU A 32 37.67 -29.50 4.33
N GLY A 33 37.15 -30.35 5.22
CA GLY A 33 35.75 -30.80 5.20
C GLY A 33 34.73 -29.83 5.81
N LEU A 34 35.17 -28.87 6.62
CA LEU A 34 34.28 -27.92 7.29
C LEU A 34 33.54 -26.99 6.31
N PRO A 35 34.19 -26.32 5.35
CA PRO A 35 33.50 -25.46 4.38
C PRO A 35 32.53 -26.25 3.50
N PHE A 36 32.84 -27.51 3.20
CA PHE A 36 31.97 -28.41 2.45
C PHE A 36 30.70 -28.76 3.24
N ALA A 37 30.85 -29.13 4.52
CA ALA A 37 29.74 -29.46 5.39
C ALA A 37 28.77 -28.28 5.57
N VAL A 38 29.30 -27.07 5.81
CA VAL A 38 28.49 -25.85 5.96
C VAL A 38 27.69 -25.55 4.68
N THR A 39 28.33 -25.67 3.51
CA THR A 39 27.66 -25.44 2.22
C THR A 39 26.54 -26.46 1.98
N MET A 40 26.77 -27.73 2.31
CA MET A 40 25.77 -28.79 2.16
C MET A 40 24.55 -28.57 3.07
N ILE A 41 24.78 -28.18 4.33
CA ILE A 41 23.72 -27.86 5.29
C ILE A 41 22.89 -26.66 4.80
N LEU A 42 23.54 -25.57 4.37
CA LEU A 42 22.86 -24.38 3.85
C LEU A 42 22.05 -24.68 2.59
N ALA A 43 22.60 -25.45 1.65
CA ALA A 43 21.89 -25.84 0.43
C ALA A 43 20.66 -26.72 0.74
N TYR A 44 20.77 -27.64 1.70
CA TYR A 44 19.65 -28.46 2.16
C TYR A 44 18.54 -27.61 2.80
N LEU A 45 18.90 -26.68 3.68
CA LEU A 45 17.96 -25.75 4.32
C LEU A 45 17.27 -24.85 3.28
N GLY A 46 18.01 -24.35 2.29
CA GLY A 46 17.48 -23.57 1.17
C GLY A 46 16.44 -24.35 0.36
N LYS A 47 16.75 -25.59 -0.04
CA LYS A 47 15.81 -26.47 -0.77
C LYS A 47 14.53 -26.74 0.01
N ARG A 48 14.63 -26.99 1.33
CA ARG A 48 13.45 -27.28 2.17
C ARG A 48 12.51 -26.07 2.30
N LYS A 49 13.03 -24.85 2.18
CA LYS A 49 12.25 -23.60 2.26
C LYS A 49 11.56 -23.21 0.94
N MET A 50 11.92 -23.82 -0.21
CA MET A 50 11.29 -23.51 -1.51
C MET A 50 9.81 -23.95 -1.61
N GLY A 51 9.34 -24.86 -0.75
CA GLY A 51 7.93 -25.28 -0.70
C GLY A 51 7.05 -24.49 0.26
N GLY A 52 7.58 -23.44 0.92
CA GLY A 52 6.87 -22.64 1.91
C GLY A 52 6.71 -21.17 1.52
N PRO A 53 6.02 -20.35 2.34
CA PRO A 53 5.73 -18.94 2.04
C PRO A 53 6.98 -18.02 2.07
N ALA A 54 8.17 -18.54 2.38
CA ALA A 54 9.40 -17.76 2.50
C ALA A 54 10.50 -18.33 1.59
N MET A 55 10.87 -17.57 0.57
CA MET A 55 11.90 -17.92 -0.40
C MET A 55 13.25 -17.28 0.00
N VAL A 56 14.26 -18.12 0.23
CA VAL A 56 15.63 -17.67 0.55
C VAL A 56 16.40 -17.43 -0.75
N ARG A 57 16.69 -16.16 -1.06
CA ARG A 57 17.46 -15.77 -2.27
C ARG A 57 18.98 -15.81 -2.08
N LYS A 58 19.46 -15.67 -0.85
CA LYS A 58 20.89 -15.73 -0.49
C LYS A 58 21.07 -16.66 0.71
N LEU A 59 21.98 -17.62 0.61
CA LEU A 59 22.23 -18.58 1.70
C LEU A 59 22.77 -17.89 2.96
N SER A 60 23.60 -16.84 2.81
CA SER A 60 24.09 -16.02 3.93
C SER A 60 22.97 -15.34 4.73
N ALA A 61 21.81 -15.07 4.10
CA ALA A 61 20.68 -14.49 4.81
C ALA A 61 20.09 -15.46 5.85
N CYS A 62 20.24 -16.78 5.65
CA CYS A 62 19.79 -17.77 6.62
C CYS A 62 20.58 -17.68 7.93
N GLU A 63 21.89 -17.42 7.83
CA GLU A 63 22.78 -17.21 8.97
C GLU A 63 22.51 -15.87 9.67
N THR A 64 22.27 -14.81 8.90
CA THR A 64 21.90 -13.49 9.45
C THR A 64 20.57 -13.55 10.21
N VAL A 65 19.57 -14.26 9.69
CA VAL A 65 18.28 -14.41 10.37
C VAL A 65 18.42 -15.22 11.67
N SER A 66 19.30 -16.23 11.71
CA SER A 66 19.53 -16.99 12.97
C SER A 66 20.24 -16.19 14.06
N SER A 67 20.97 -15.14 13.70
CA SER A 67 21.72 -14.29 14.63
C SER A 67 21.03 -12.94 14.88
N ALA A 68 19.87 -12.71 14.29
CA ALA A 68 19.13 -11.46 14.43
C ALA A 68 18.63 -11.30 15.87
N THR A 69 18.98 -10.18 16.50
CA THR A 69 18.52 -9.78 17.85
C THR A 69 17.35 -8.80 17.81
N ALA A 70 17.12 -8.14 16.68
CA ALA A 70 16.01 -7.24 16.44
C ALA A 70 15.37 -7.55 15.09
N ILE A 71 14.04 -7.62 15.06
CA ILE A 71 13.26 -7.78 13.84
C ILE A 71 12.45 -6.50 13.65
N CYS A 72 12.83 -5.69 12.66
CA CYS A 72 12.03 -4.54 12.25
C CYS A 72 10.96 -5.02 11.27
N THR A 73 9.76 -5.27 11.76
CA THR A 73 8.61 -5.56 10.89
C THR A 73 7.99 -4.24 10.44
N ASP A 74 7.95 -4.00 9.14
CA ASP A 74 7.09 -2.95 8.58
C ASP A 74 5.65 -3.46 8.51
N LYS A 75 4.68 -2.57 8.77
CA LYS A 75 3.26 -2.89 8.74
C LYS A 75 2.77 -2.79 7.29
N THR A 76 3.16 -3.74 6.45
CA THR A 76 2.67 -3.81 5.07
C THR A 76 1.52 -4.82 4.98
N GLY A 77 0.33 -4.38 5.38
CA GLY A 77 -0.94 -5.07 5.14
C GLY A 77 -1.54 -4.68 3.80
N THR A 78 -2.21 -5.61 3.10
CA THR A 78 -2.97 -5.26 1.89
C THR A 78 -4.23 -4.50 2.30
N LEU A 79 -4.22 -3.18 2.16
CA LEU A 79 -5.36 -2.33 2.49
C LEU A 79 -6.63 -2.79 1.74
N GLN A 80 -7.75 -2.90 2.46
CA GLN A 80 -9.04 -3.29 1.88
C GLN A 80 -10.14 -2.36 2.37
N VAL A 81 -10.99 -1.92 1.45
CA VAL A 81 -12.24 -1.23 1.81
C VAL A 81 -13.18 -2.28 2.41
N THR A 82 -13.67 -2.00 3.61
CA THR A 82 -14.59 -2.90 4.34
C THR A 82 -15.97 -2.30 4.41
N LYS A 83 -16.06 -1.02 4.78
CA LYS A 83 -17.32 -0.32 4.94
C LYS A 83 -17.48 0.78 3.91
N PHE A 84 -18.72 1.03 3.49
CA PHE A 84 -19.07 2.12 2.58
C PHE A 84 -20.41 2.72 2.99
N TRP A 85 -20.51 4.06 2.93
CA TRP A 85 -21.73 4.81 3.23
C TRP A 85 -22.01 5.84 2.14
N VAL A 86 -23.29 6.00 1.81
CA VAL A 86 -23.80 7.12 0.99
C VAL A 86 -24.85 7.83 1.82
N GLY A 87 -24.67 9.14 2.04
CA GLY A 87 -25.38 9.83 3.09
C GLY A 87 -25.17 9.13 4.44
N GLN A 88 -26.25 8.90 5.19
CA GLN A 88 -26.23 8.25 6.50
C GLN A 88 -26.40 6.73 6.46
N GLU A 89 -26.59 6.15 5.27
CA GLU A 89 -26.90 4.73 5.10
C GLU A 89 -25.62 3.92 4.82
N SER A 90 -25.49 2.79 5.51
CA SER A 90 -24.41 1.83 5.26
C SER A 90 -24.79 0.86 4.16
N MET A 91 -23.87 0.61 3.24
CA MET A 91 -24.08 -0.24 2.06
C MET A 91 -23.64 -1.70 2.26
N GLU A 92 -23.22 -2.10 3.46
CA GLU A 92 -22.73 -3.45 3.76
C GLU A 92 -23.82 -4.54 3.70
N ASP A 93 -25.11 -4.17 3.81
CA ASP A 93 -26.22 -5.12 4.01
C ASP A 93 -26.95 -5.54 2.71
N GLY A 94 -26.31 -5.37 1.55
CA GLY A 94 -26.79 -5.93 0.27
C GLY A 94 -28.13 -5.37 -0.26
N GLY A 95 -28.65 -4.27 0.30
CA GLY A 95 -30.00 -3.77 -0.02
C GLY A 95 -30.11 -2.32 -0.52
N GLY A 96 -29.05 -1.51 -0.50
CA GLY A 96 -29.12 -0.12 -0.93
C GLY A 96 -28.96 0.04 -2.44
N SER A 97 -30.05 0.34 -3.15
CA SER A 97 -29.96 0.79 -4.54
C SER A 97 -29.47 2.23 -4.57
N ILE A 98 -28.18 2.43 -4.85
CA ILE A 98 -27.61 3.76 -5.01
C ILE A 98 -28.02 4.30 -6.39
N SER A 99 -28.41 5.57 -6.44
CA SER A 99 -28.67 6.27 -7.69
C SER A 99 -27.48 6.15 -8.65
N PRO A 100 -27.71 5.75 -9.91
CA PRO A 100 -26.64 5.64 -10.91
C PRO A 100 -25.81 6.92 -11.07
N PHE A 101 -26.43 8.07 -10.82
CA PHE A 101 -25.77 9.37 -10.87
C PHE A 101 -24.69 9.52 -9.79
N VAL A 102 -24.98 9.14 -8.54
CA VAL A 102 -24.01 9.21 -7.42
C VAL A 102 -22.88 8.22 -7.66
N VAL A 103 -23.20 7.00 -8.13
CA VAL A 103 -22.20 5.99 -8.51
C VAL A 103 -21.27 6.52 -9.62
N GLU A 104 -21.82 7.20 -10.63
CA GLU A 104 -21.01 7.81 -11.69
C GLU A 104 -20.07 8.90 -11.16
N LEU A 105 -20.53 9.75 -10.23
CA LEU A 105 -19.69 10.75 -9.59
C LEU A 105 -18.55 10.11 -8.79
N ILE A 106 -18.84 9.04 -8.04
CA ILE A 106 -17.81 8.28 -7.31
C ILE A 106 -16.82 7.66 -8.29
N HIS A 107 -17.28 7.06 -9.39
CA HIS A 107 -16.39 6.52 -10.43
C HIS A 107 -15.46 7.58 -11.00
N GLN A 108 -15.98 8.77 -11.30
CA GLN A 108 -15.18 9.89 -11.79
C GLN A 108 -14.10 10.31 -10.78
N GLY A 109 -14.49 10.48 -9.51
CA GLY A 109 -13.57 10.84 -8.43
C GLY A 109 -12.50 9.77 -8.17
N VAL A 110 -12.87 8.49 -8.18
CA VAL A 110 -11.93 7.39 -7.91
C VAL A 110 -10.98 7.14 -9.09
N ALA A 111 -11.51 7.05 -10.31
CA ALA A 111 -10.75 6.74 -11.52
C ALA A 111 -9.72 7.82 -11.87
N LEU A 112 -10.08 9.08 -11.65
CA LEU A 112 -9.29 10.21 -12.13
C LEU A 112 -8.39 10.81 -11.04
N ASN A 113 -8.66 10.54 -9.76
CA ASN A 113 -7.84 10.98 -8.62
C ASN A 113 -6.79 9.93 -8.20
N THR A 114 -6.13 9.30 -9.17
CA THR A 114 -4.95 8.44 -8.97
C THR A 114 -3.67 9.26 -9.12
N THR A 115 -2.91 9.40 -8.04
CA THR A 115 -1.60 10.07 -8.06
C THR A 115 -0.51 9.03 -8.26
N ALA A 116 0.14 9.05 -9.43
CA ALA A 116 1.32 8.21 -9.65
C ALA A 116 2.50 8.75 -8.83
N GLY A 117 3.01 7.96 -7.88
CA GLY A 117 4.32 8.22 -7.23
C GLY A 117 4.31 8.62 -5.74
N SER A 118 3.16 8.64 -5.04
CA SER A 118 3.06 8.96 -3.61
C SER A 118 2.84 7.70 -2.73
N PRO A 119 3.28 7.64 -1.46
CA PRO A 119 2.91 6.55 -0.53
C PRO A 119 1.39 6.38 -0.33
N LEU A 120 0.57 7.37 -0.72
CA LEU A 120 -0.90 7.24 -0.80
C LEU A 120 -1.36 6.21 -1.85
N THR A 121 -0.48 5.74 -2.74
CA THR A 121 -0.76 4.77 -3.81
C THR A 121 -1.43 3.50 -3.30
N GLU A 122 -1.13 3.02 -2.09
CA GLU A 122 -1.73 1.77 -1.59
C GLU A 122 -3.21 1.93 -1.21
N TYR A 123 -3.57 3.04 -0.57
CA TYR A 123 -4.97 3.37 -0.28
C TYR A 123 -5.75 3.59 -1.59
N GLU A 124 -5.12 4.25 -2.56
CA GLU A 124 -5.72 4.46 -3.88
C GLU A 124 -5.93 3.17 -4.65
N LYS A 125 -4.98 2.24 -4.58
CA LYS A 125 -5.13 0.90 -5.16
C LYS A 125 -6.28 0.14 -4.50
N ALA A 126 -6.41 0.20 -3.18
CA ALA A 126 -7.49 -0.43 -2.44
C ALA A 126 -8.86 0.12 -2.86
N ILE A 127 -9.01 1.45 -2.91
CA ILE A 127 -10.24 2.12 -3.34
C ILE A 127 -10.57 1.79 -4.79
N ASN A 128 -9.59 1.83 -5.70
CA ASN A 128 -9.82 1.49 -7.11
C ASN A 128 -10.24 0.04 -7.27
N SER A 129 -9.56 -0.89 -6.59
CA SER A 129 -9.92 -2.31 -6.62
C SER A 129 -11.34 -2.53 -6.10
N TRP A 130 -11.70 -1.86 -5.02
CA TRP A 130 -13.05 -1.90 -4.47
C TRP A 130 -14.09 -1.34 -5.45
N ALA A 131 -13.86 -0.16 -6.03
CA ALA A 131 -14.80 0.44 -6.98
C ALA A 131 -15.02 -0.41 -8.24
N VAL A 132 -13.97 -1.07 -8.74
CA VAL A 132 -14.09 -2.00 -9.88
C VAL A 132 -14.95 -3.22 -9.53
N VAL A 133 -14.79 -3.77 -8.33
CA VAL A 133 -15.48 -5.01 -7.92
C VAL A 133 -16.90 -4.73 -7.43
N GLU A 134 -17.05 -3.85 -6.44
CA GLU A 134 -18.32 -3.60 -5.75
C GLU A 134 -19.22 -2.63 -6.52
N LEU A 135 -18.67 -1.57 -7.12
CA LEU A 135 -19.43 -0.57 -7.87
C LEU A 135 -19.47 -0.84 -9.40
N LYS A 136 -18.82 -1.92 -9.86
CA LYS A 136 -18.72 -2.30 -11.28
C LYS A 136 -18.14 -1.17 -12.15
N MET A 137 -17.12 -0.47 -11.63
CA MET A 137 -16.48 0.64 -12.33
C MET A 137 -15.72 0.17 -13.58
N ASP A 138 -16.01 0.79 -14.73
CA ASP A 138 -15.24 0.64 -15.96
C ASP A 138 -14.29 1.84 -16.14
N MET A 139 -13.00 1.62 -15.86
CA MET A 139 -11.96 2.63 -15.93
C MET A 139 -11.77 3.21 -17.34
N GLU A 140 -11.92 2.38 -18.38
CA GLU A 140 -11.67 2.80 -19.77
C GLU A 140 -12.82 3.66 -20.29
N LYS A 141 -14.05 3.36 -19.87
CA LYS A 141 -15.21 4.20 -20.15
C LYS A 141 -15.04 5.60 -19.54
N ILE A 142 -14.66 5.69 -18.27
CA ILE A 142 -14.52 6.98 -17.56
C ILE A 142 -13.42 7.85 -18.18
N LYS A 143 -12.27 7.28 -18.52
CA LYS A 143 -11.16 8.02 -19.17
C LYS A 143 -11.52 8.56 -20.56
N LYS A 144 -12.43 7.90 -21.28
CA LYS A 144 -12.91 8.37 -22.59
C LYS A 144 -13.98 9.47 -22.46
N SER A 145 -14.84 9.37 -21.46
CA SER A 145 -15.94 10.32 -21.24
C SER A 145 -15.51 11.60 -20.51
N CYS A 146 -14.44 11.54 -19.71
CA CYS A 146 -13.97 12.66 -18.90
C CYS A 146 -12.50 12.99 -19.20
N ARG A 147 -12.19 14.28 -19.30
CA ARG A 147 -10.81 14.77 -19.42
C ARG A 147 -10.35 15.34 -18.09
N VAL A 148 -9.16 14.95 -17.61
CA VAL A 148 -8.54 15.59 -16.45
C VAL A 148 -8.00 16.94 -16.90
N LEU A 149 -8.41 18.00 -16.22
CA LEU A 149 -8.07 19.37 -16.58
C LEU A 149 -6.98 19.90 -15.65
N ILE A 150 -7.16 19.69 -14.34
CA ILE A 150 -6.18 20.09 -13.32
C ILE A 150 -6.15 19.01 -12.24
N ARG A 151 -4.96 18.63 -11.80
CA ARG A 151 -4.78 17.90 -10.54
C ARG A 151 -4.35 18.91 -9.48
N VAL A 152 -5.12 19.01 -8.40
CA VAL A 152 -4.75 19.82 -7.24
C VAL A 152 -4.39 18.87 -6.12
N GLU A 153 -3.10 18.62 -6.01
CA GLU A 153 -2.57 17.95 -4.84
C GLU A 153 -2.30 19.02 -3.79
N ALA A 154 -3.18 19.10 -2.79
CA ALA A 154 -2.86 19.80 -1.55
C ALA A 154 -1.96 18.88 -0.73
N LEU A 155 -0.73 18.63 -1.21
CA LEU A 155 0.34 18.01 -0.43
C LEU A 155 0.95 19.05 0.51
N ASP A 156 0.13 19.59 1.40
CA ASP A 156 0.65 20.23 2.60
C ASP A 156 0.63 19.18 3.71
N PHE A 157 1.69 19.11 4.52
CA PHE A 157 1.85 18.12 5.59
C PHE A 157 0.69 18.09 6.59
N GLU A 158 -0.14 19.15 6.63
CA GLU A 158 -1.32 19.29 7.48
C GLU A 158 -2.64 18.88 6.79
N GLN A 159 -2.67 18.75 5.46
CA GLN A 159 -3.91 18.52 4.69
C GLN A 159 -3.84 17.20 3.91
N LYS A 160 -4.33 16.12 4.52
CA LYS A 160 -4.42 14.78 3.89
C LYS A 160 -5.54 14.70 2.85
N ARG A 161 -5.51 15.54 1.82
CA ARG A 161 -6.55 15.62 0.78
C ARG A 161 -5.96 15.77 -0.62
N SER A 162 -6.61 15.16 -1.60
CA SER A 162 -6.29 15.30 -3.02
C SER A 162 -7.56 15.69 -3.79
N GLY A 163 -7.42 16.69 -4.66
CA GLY A 163 -8.48 17.20 -5.52
C GLY A 163 -8.15 16.99 -7.00
N VAL A 164 -9.17 16.72 -7.80
CA VAL A 164 -9.04 16.68 -9.26
C VAL A 164 -10.17 17.47 -9.90
N LEU A 165 -9.82 18.36 -10.83
CA LEU A 165 -10.77 19.04 -11.70
C LEU A 165 -10.85 18.26 -13.01
N ILE A 166 -12.07 17.89 -13.39
CA ILE A 166 -12.38 17.11 -14.58
C ILE A 166 -13.38 17.88 -15.44
N GLY A 167 -13.28 17.74 -16.76
CA GLY A 167 -14.30 18.19 -17.70
C GLY A 167 -15.02 16.99 -18.27
N ARG A 168 -16.35 17.06 -18.34
CA ARG A 168 -17.15 16.06 -19.06
C ARG A 168 -17.24 16.45 -20.53
N ASN A 169 -16.94 15.51 -21.42
CA ASN A 169 -16.99 15.75 -22.86
C ASN A 169 -18.42 15.91 -23.41
N ASN A 170 -19.44 15.43 -22.68
CA ASN A 170 -20.81 15.41 -23.16
C ASN A 170 -21.55 16.74 -22.96
N ASP A 171 -21.32 17.41 -21.82
CA ASP A 171 -22.15 18.54 -21.37
C ASP A 171 -21.35 19.83 -21.14
N ASP A 172 -20.06 19.83 -21.49
CA ASP A 172 -19.07 20.90 -21.25
C ASP A 172 -19.01 21.42 -19.81
N THR A 173 -19.47 20.59 -18.86
CA THR A 173 -19.49 20.91 -17.44
C THR A 173 -18.17 20.51 -16.79
N ALA A 174 -17.66 21.41 -15.94
CA ALA A 174 -16.51 21.14 -15.11
C ALA A 174 -16.96 20.60 -13.74
N HIS A 175 -16.27 19.58 -13.26
CA HIS A 175 -16.53 18.97 -11.97
C HIS A 175 -15.24 18.88 -11.16
N VAL A 176 -15.33 19.30 -9.91
CA VAL A 176 -14.29 19.14 -8.92
C VAL A 176 -14.62 17.92 -8.07
N HIS A 177 -13.66 17.02 -7.92
CA HIS A 177 -13.74 15.89 -7.01
C HIS A 177 -12.65 15.97 -5.96
N TRP A 178 -13.04 15.91 -4.70
CA TRP A 178 -12.16 15.89 -3.54
C TRP A 178 -12.22 14.52 -2.85
N LYS A 179 -11.05 14.05 -2.42
CA LYS A 179 -10.86 12.83 -1.65
C LYS A 179 -9.91 13.11 -0.52
N GLY A 180 -10.18 12.59 0.67
CA GLY A 180 -9.27 12.79 1.79
C GLY A 180 -9.79 12.23 3.10
N ASP A 181 -9.11 12.60 4.17
CA ASP A 181 -9.57 12.31 5.53
C ASP A 181 -11.01 12.80 5.73
N ALA A 182 -11.86 11.94 6.30
CA ALA A 182 -13.29 12.18 6.35
C ALA A 182 -13.67 13.44 7.15
N GLU A 183 -12.97 13.72 8.25
CA GLU A 183 -13.22 14.92 9.08
C GLU A 183 -12.92 16.20 8.30
N MET A 184 -11.79 16.20 7.57
CA MET A 184 -11.33 17.34 6.79
C MET A 184 -12.23 17.64 5.60
N VAL A 185 -12.72 16.59 4.93
CA VAL A 185 -13.65 16.74 3.79
C VAL A 185 -15.04 17.14 4.27
N LEU A 186 -15.54 16.56 5.36
CA LEU A 186 -16.84 16.93 5.94
C LEU A 186 -16.88 18.40 6.36
N ALA A 187 -15.78 18.95 6.89
CA ALA A 187 -15.67 20.36 7.23
C ALA A 187 -15.81 21.31 6.01
N MET A 188 -15.56 20.81 4.80
CA MET A 188 -15.70 21.56 3.55
C MET A 188 -17.08 21.41 2.91
N CYS A 189 -17.86 20.42 3.34
CA CYS A 189 -19.16 20.12 2.76
C CYS A 189 -20.27 20.98 3.38
N SER A 190 -21.10 21.55 2.52
CA SER A 190 -22.34 22.24 2.88
C SER A 190 -23.57 21.36 2.63
N THR A 191 -23.46 20.41 1.70
CA THR A 191 -24.55 19.53 1.27
C THR A 191 -24.06 18.09 1.17
N TYR A 192 -24.97 17.13 1.07
CA TYR A 192 -24.67 15.72 0.84
C TYR A 192 -25.71 15.08 -0.09
N TYR A 193 -25.33 13.99 -0.77
CA TYR A 193 -26.27 13.15 -1.50
C TYR A 193 -26.77 12.01 -0.62
N ASP A 194 -28.08 11.76 -0.65
CA ASP A 194 -28.63 10.50 -0.16
C ASP A 194 -28.49 9.36 -1.18
N ALA A 195 -28.83 8.13 -0.78
CA ALA A 195 -28.76 6.96 -1.65
C ALA A 195 -29.64 7.11 -2.91
N CYS A 196 -30.72 7.88 -2.85
CA CYS A 196 -31.60 8.18 -3.98
C CYS A 196 -31.02 9.23 -4.95
N GLY A 197 -29.91 9.88 -4.59
CA GLY A 197 -29.28 10.94 -5.38
C GLY A 197 -29.93 12.31 -5.19
N VAL A 198 -30.69 12.50 -4.11
CA VAL A 198 -31.23 13.81 -3.73
C VAL A 198 -30.21 14.56 -2.89
N VAL A 199 -29.97 15.82 -3.25
CA VAL A 199 -29.10 16.73 -2.49
C VAL A 199 -29.84 17.22 -1.25
N LYS A 200 -29.20 17.12 -0.09
CA LYS A 200 -29.68 17.63 1.20
C LYS A 200 -28.64 18.54 1.83
N ASP A 201 -29.08 19.55 2.57
CA ASP A 201 -28.19 20.42 3.31
C ASP A 201 -27.64 19.70 4.55
N ILE A 202 -26.38 19.99 4.90
CA ILE A 202 -25.77 19.53 6.14
C ILE A 202 -26.04 20.59 7.21
N ASP A 203 -27.09 20.39 8.00
CA ASP A 203 -27.31 21.13 9.24
C ASP A 203 -26.41 20.61 10.38
N ASP A 204 -26.43 21.29 11.54
CA ASP A 204 -25.61 20.91 12.69
C ASP A 204 -25.96 19.51 13.23
N GLY A 205 -27.21 19.08 13.11
CA GLY A 205 -27.66 17.75 13.54
C GLY A 205 -27.20 16.65 12.58
N GLU A 206 -27.30 16.87 11.28
CA GLU A 206 -26.81 15.98 10.24
C GLU A 206 -25.29 15.86 10.29
N ARG A 207 -24.59 16.98 10.53
CA ARG A 207 -23.14 17.00 10.74
C ARG A 207 -22.73 16.11 11.92
N ALA A 208 -23.41 16.23 13.06
CA ALA A 208 -23.14 15.40 14.23
C ALA A 208 -23.32 13.89 13.94
N LYS A 209 -24.31 13.52 13.11
CA LYS A 209 -24.49 12.12 12.69
C LYS A 209 -23.34 11.62 11.81
N PHE A 210 -22.87 12.44 10.86
CA PHE A 210 -21.70 12.09 10.06
C PHE A 210 -20.44 11.95 10.91
N GLU A 211 -20.22 12.85 11.86
CA GLU A 211 -19.12 12.75 12.83
C GLU A 211 -19.22 11.47 13.64
N GLN A 212 -20.43 11.08 14.08
CA GLN A 212 -20.65 9.82 14.76
C GLN A 212 -20.32 8.60 13.89
N ILE A 213 -20.66 8.62 12.59
CA ILE A 213 -20.29 7.56 11.65
C ILE A 213 -18.76 7.48 11.49
N ILE A 214 -18.09 8.63 11.35
CA ILE A 214 -16.63 8.72 11.22
C ILE A 214 -15.96 8.18 12.49
N GLN A 215 -16.40 8.61 13.66
CA GLN A 215 -15.90 8.16 14.96
C GLN A 215 -16.15 6.65 15.17
N GLY A 216 -17.33 6.14 14.81
CA GLY A 216 -17.64 4.70 14.87
C GLY A 216 -16.77 3.86 13.94
N THR A 217 -16.43 4.41 12.78
CA THR A 217 -15.49 3.80 11.83
C THR A 217 -14.08 3.75 12.40
N ALA A 218 -13.62 4.86 12.99
CA ALA A 218 -12.32 4.93 13.67
C ALA A 218 -12.24 3.97 14.87
N ALA A 219 -13.31 3.88 15.68
CA ALA A 219 -13.41 2.93 16.80
C ALA A 219 -13.35 1.47 16.35
N SER A 220 -13.73 1.18 15.09
CA SER A 220 -13.59 -0.13 14.47
C SER A 220 -12.17 -0.39 13.90
N ASN A 221 -11.19 0.47 14.21
CA ASN A 221 -9.83 0.48 13.66
C ASN A 221 -9.79 0.58 12.12
N LEU A 222 -10.74 1.31 11.54
CA LEU A 222 -10.80 1.58 10.11
C LEU A 222 -10.42 3.04 9.85
N ARG A 223 -9.63 3.28 8.82
CA ARG A 223 -9.35 4.64 8.35
C ARG A 223 -10.51 5.10 7.48
N CYS A 224 -11.17 6.19 7.88
CA CYS A 224 -12.29 6.76 7.13
C CYS A 224 -11.78 7.74 6.06
N ILE A 225 -12.21 7.55 4.82
CA ILE A 225 -11.93 8.46 3.69
C ILE A 225 -13.25 8.93 3.11
N ALA A 226 -13.39 10.23 2.89
CA ALA A 226 -14.58 10.81 2.29
C ALA A 226 -14.33 11.20 0.83
N PHE A 227 -15.40 11.16 0.05
CA PHE A 227 -15.47 11.70 -1.30
C PHE A 227 -16.47 12.84 -1.35
N ALA A 228 -16.06 13.95 -1.96
CA ALA A 228 -16.92 15.10 -2.17
C ALA A 228 -16.80 15.62 -3.59
N HIS A 229 -17.86 16.26 -4.06
CA HIS A 229 -17.99 16.76 -5.43
C HIS A 229 -18.54 18.18 -5.42
N LYS A 230 -18.14 18.96 -6.43
CA LYS A 230 -18.77 20.24 -6.75
C LYS A 230 -18.82 20.40 -8.27
N GLN A 231 -19.97 20.80 -8.79
CA GLN A 231 -20.08 21.23 -10.18
C GLN A 231 -19.65 22.70 -10.26
N VAL A 232 -18.81 23.01 -11.24
CA VAL A 232 -18.30 24.36 -11.48
C VAL A 232 -18.95 24.88 -12.77
N PRO A 233 -19.58 26.05 -12.73
CA PRO A 233 -20.11 26.70 -13.93
C PRO A 233 -18.96 27.14 -14.86
N GLU A 234 -19.25 27.23 -16.16
CA GLU A 234 -18.25 27.53 -17.20
C GLU A 234 -17.52 28.86 -16.99
N GLU A 235 -18.15 29.82 -16.32
CA GLU A 235 -17.58 31.13 -16.00
C GLU A 235 -16.43 31.07 -14.97
N GLU A 236 -16.53 30.18 -13.97
CA GLU A 236 -15.48 29.97 -12.95
C GLU A 236 -14.36 29.02 -13.45
N TYR A 237 -14.61 28.32 -14.55
CA TYR A 237 -13.70 27.31 -15.07
C TYR A 237 -12.36 27.90 -15.54
N ASP A 238 -12.40 29.03 -16.25
CA ASP A 238 -11.20 29.69 -16.76
C ASP A 238 -10.38 30.30 -15.60
N GLU A 239 -11.04 30.86 -14.59
CA GLU A 239 -10.37 31.40 -13.39
C GLU A 239 -9.64 30.31 -12.58
N LEU A 240 -10.26 29.14 -12.40
CA LEU A 240 -9.65 28.01 -11.69
C LEU A 240 -8.45 27.41 -12.44
N LYS A 241 -8.48 27.46 -13.78
CA LYS A 241 -7.36 27.08 -14.65
C LYS A 241 -6.15 27.98 -14.47
N GLU A 242 -6.38 29.29 -14.35
CA GLU A 242 -5.30 30.26 -14.19
C GLU A 242 -4.73 30.24 -12.76
N MET A 243 -5.57 30.12 -11.73
CA MET A 243 -5.13 30.17 -10.33
C MET A 243 -4.50 28.87 -9.82
N LYS A 244 -4.68 27.72 -10.50
CA LYS A 244 -4.30 26.37 -10.02
C LYS A 244 -4.77 26.07 -8.59
N ARG A 245 -5.81 26.75 -8.12
CA ARG A 245 -6.37 26.60 -6.78
C ARG A 245 -7.85 26.35 -6.96
N VAL A 246 -8.27 25.17 -6.54
CA VAL A 246 -9.68 24.81 -6.47
C VAL A 246 -10.19 25.27 -5.12
N ASP A 247 -11.16 26.18 -5.11
CA ASP A 247 -11.79 26.59 -3.86
C ASP A 247 -12.51 25.39 -3.25
N GLY A 248 -12.11 25.03 -2.03
CA GLY A 248 -12.61 23.85 -1.31
C GLY A 248 -13.90 24.12 -0.55
N ARG A 249 -14.58 25.26 -0.77
CA ARG A 249 -15.74 25.68 0.01
C ARG A 249 -17.05 25.30 -0.68
N SER A 250 -18.01 24.86 0.13
CA SER A 250 -19.36 24.45 -0.27
C SER A 250 -19.39 23.24 -1.21
N LEU A 251 -18.74 22.15 -0.78
CA LEU A 251 -18.77 20.88 -1.50
C LEU A 251 -20.03 20.06 -1.14
N THR A 252 -20.38 19.13 -2.01
CA THR A 252 -21.40 18.11 -1.76
C THR A 252 -20.74 16.79 -1.40
N LEU A 253 -21.02 16.23 -0.23
CA LEU A 253 -20.52 14.92 0.20
C LEU A 253 -21.18 13.81 -0.64
N LEU A 254 -20.37 12.96 -1.28
CA LEU A 254 -20.82 11.80 -2.05
C LEU A 254 -20.93 10.54 -1.18
N GLY A 255 -19.95 10.32 -0.32
CA GLY A 255 -19.91 9.12 0.52
C GLY A 255 -18.63 8.97 1.32
N LEU A 256 -18.63 7.97 2.20
CA LEU A 256 -17.56 7.64 3.13
C LEU A 256 -17.14 6.19 2.92
N VAL A 257 -15.85 5.89 2.96
CA VAL A 257 -15.32 4.52 2.95
C VAL A 257 -14.46 4.26 4.19
N GLY A 258 -14.65 3.09 4.79
CA GLY A 258 -13.84 2.58 5.89
C GLY A 258 -12.81 1.58 5.36
N ILE A 259 -11.54 1.98 5.37
CA ILE A 259 -10.43 1.15 4.91
C ILE A 259 -9.79 0.46 6.11
N LYS A 260 -9.79 -0.87 6.08
CA LYS A 260 -9.07 -1.68 7.04
C LYS A 260 -7.62 -1.79 6.60
N ASP A 261 -6.74 -1.47 7.53
CA ASP A 261 -5.33 -1.81 7.43
C ASP A 261 -5.12 -3.15 8.13
N PRO A 262 -5.07 -4.29 7.40
CA PRO A 262 -4.91 -5.57 8.03
C PRO A 262 -3.52 -5.68 8.63
N CYS A 263 -3.42 -5.58 9.95
CA CYS A 263 -2.34 -6.23 10.67
C CYS A 263 -2.34 -7.71 10.26
N ARG A 264 -1.21 -8.24 9.76
CA ARG A 264 -1.10 -9.67 9.50
C ARG A 264 -1.47 -10.44 10.77
N THR A 265 -2.40 -11.39 10.64
CA THR A 265 -2.85 -12.30 11.72
C THR A 265 -1.73 -13.15 12.32
N ALA A 266 -0.54 -13.15 11.74
CA ALA A 266 0.63 -13.87 12.26
C ALA A 266 1.40 -13.12 13.39
N ILE A 267 0.95 -11.92 13.78
CA ILE A 267 1.67 -11.05 14.74
C ILE A 267 0.87 -10.85 16.05
N CYS A 268 -0.24 -11.58 16.25
CA CYS A 268 -0.97 -11.60 17.53
C CYS A 268 -0.72 -12.91 18.28
#